data_AF-A0A0T9NDR8-F1
#
_entry.id   AF-A0A0T9NDR8-F1
#
_cell.length_a   1.000
_cell.length_b   1.000
_cell.length_c   1.000
_cell.angle_alpha   90.00
_cell.angle_beta   90.00
_cell.angle_gamma   90.00
#
_symmetry.space_group_name_H-M   'P 1'
#
loop_
_entity.id
_entity.type
_entity.pdbx_description
1 polymer ?
#
loop_
_entity_poly.entity_id
_entity_poly.type
_entity_poly.pdbx_seq_one_letter_code
_entity_poly.pdbx_strand_id
1 'polypeptide(L)' 'MKKFFKDWLGRQLRYFFTAYVPVIFIIIFGMLAVSYWPDYAWGSTVIFAIAVLAVTFWLV' A
#
# COMPACT_ATOMS: atom_id res chain seq x y z
N MET A 1 6.45 5.61 32.06
CA MET A 1 7.15 5.82 30.77
C MET A 1 7.08 4.61 29.81
N LYS A 2 7.22 3.35 30.27
CA LYS A 2 7.20 2.16 29.37
C LYS A 2 5.87 1.90 28.62
N LYS A 3 4.70 2.19 29.22
CA LYS A 3 3.40 2.01 28.56
C LYS A 3 3.16 3.02 27.43
N PHE A 4 3.43 4.30 27.69
CA PHE A 4 3.25 5.37 26.72
C PHE A 4 4.11 5.15 25.46
N PHE A 5 5.37 4.76 25.63
CA PHE A 5 6.26 4.48 24.51
C PHE A 5 5.82 3.25 23.69
N LYS A 6 5.30 2.22 24.36
CA LYS A 6 4.80 1.00 23.70
C LYS A 6 3.51 1.26 22.93
N ASP A 7 2.58 2.04 23.48
CA ASP A 7 1.31 2.39 22.83
C ASP A 7 1.52 3.40 21.69
N TRP A 8 2.50 4.31 21.83
CA TRP A 8 2.91 5.25 20.78
C TRP A 8 3.57 4.51 19.61
N LEU A 9 4.54 3.63 19.91
CA LEU A 9 5.22 2.83 18.89
C LEU A 9 4.25 1.88 18.17
N GLY A 10 3.30 1.26 18.89
CA GLY A 10 2.26 0.43 18.29
C GLY A 10 1.34 1.20 17.35
N ARG A 11 0.99 2.45 17.69
CA ARG A 11 0.21 3.34 16.81
C ARG A 11 1.00 3.75 15.57
N GLN A 12 2.26 4.15 15.72
CA GLN A 12 3.10 4.47 14.56
C GLN A 12 3.32 3.29 13.65
N LEU A 13 3.64 2.12 14.20
CA LEU A 13 3.78 0.90 13.41
C LEU A 13 2.49 0.62 12.65
N ARG A 14 1.32 0.74 13.28
CA ARG A 14 0.04 0.58 12.60
C ARG A 14 -0.11 1.55 11.42
N TYR A 15 0.16 2.84 11.60
CA TYR A 15 0.12 3.81 10.49
C TYR A 15 1.15 3.52 9.39
N PHE A 16 2.36 3.11 9.77
CA PHE A 16 3.39 2.70 8.81
C PHE A 16 2.99 1.46 8.03
N PHE A 17 2.44 0.44 8.69
CA PHE A 17 1.92 -0.76 8.02
C PHE A 17 0.77 -0.41 7.08
N THR A 18 -0.15 0.46 7.49
CA THR A 18 -1.26 0.89 6.63
C THR A 18 -0.79 1.65 5.38
N ALA A 19 0.35 2.36 5.45
CA ALA A 19 0.94 3.03 4.28
C ALA A 19 1.88 2.12 3.45
N TYR A 20 2.61 1.19 4.08
CA TYR A 20 3.56 0.31 3.39
C TYR A 20 2.88 -0.83 2.65
N VAL A 21 1.84 -1.43 3.23
CA VAL A 21 1.06 -2.51 2.60
C VAL A 21 0.56 -2.12 1.19
N PRO A 22 -0.11 -0.98 0.99
CA PRO A 22 -0.58 -0.59 -0.34
C PRO A 22 0.56 -0.34 -1.33
N VAL A 23 1.67 0.27 -0.87
CA VAL A 23 2.86 0.49 -1.73
C VAL A 23 3.45 -0.82 -2.22
N ILE A 24 3.62 -1.80 -1.33
CA ILE A 24 4.13 -3.13 -1.68
C ILE A 24 3.17 -3.82 -2.68
N PHE A 25 1.86 -3.72 -2.46
CA PHE A 25 0.86 -4.28 -3.37
C PHE A 25 0.95 -3.68 -4.77
N ILE A 26 1.11 -2.35 -4.89
CA ILE A 26 1.23 -1.66 -6.18
C ILE A 26 2.48 -2.12 -6.92
N ILE A 27 3.61 -2.27 -6.22
CA ILE A 27 4.87 -2.72 -6.84
C ILE A 27 4.74 -4.15 -7.36
N ILE A 28 4.20 -5.07 -6.56
CA ILE A 28 3.99 -6.47 -6.99
C ILE A 28 3.06 -6.50 -8.20
N PHE A 29 1.96 -5.75 -8.17
CA PHE A 29 1.04 -5.66 -9.29
C PHE A 29 1.72 -5.12 -10.55
N GLY A 30 2.51 -4.05 -10.44
CA GLY A 30 3.27 -3.49 -11.56
C GLY A 30 4.25 -4.49 -12.17
N MET A 31 4.96 -5.25 -11.33
CA MET A 31 5.87 -6.31 -11.80
C MET A 31 5.14 -7.42 -12.56
N LEU A 32 3.96 -7.82 -12.07
CA LEU A 32 3.11 -8.80 -12.74
C LEU A 32 2.55 -8.23 -14.05
N ALA A 33 2.08 -6.99 -14.04
CA ALA A 33 1.49 -6.34 -15.19
C ALA A 33 2.49 -6.23 -16.36
N VAL A 34 3.74 -5.87 -16.09
CA VAL A 34 4.81 -5.83 -17.10
C VAL A 34 5.12 -7.23 -17.65
N SER A 35 5.03 -8.27 -16.81
CA SER A 35 5.33 -9.65 -17.21
C SER A 35 4.23 -10.30 -18.05
N TYR A 36 2.95 -10.02 -17.76
CA TYR A 36 1.81 -10.72 -18.37
C TYR A 36 1.06 -9.90 -19.43
N TRP A 37 1.01 -8.57 -19.32
CA TRP A 37 0.31 -7.69 -20.26
C TRP A 37 1.02 -6.33 -20.42
N PRO A 38 2.25 -6.31 -20.99
CA PRO A 38 3.09 -5.11 -21.05
C PRO A 38 2.42 -3.91 -21.71
N ASP A 39 1.59 -4.13 -22.73
CA ASP A 39 0.88 -3.06 -23.47
C ASP A 39 -0.06 -2.24 -22.58
N TYR A 40 -0.64 -2.88 -21.55
CA TYR A 40 -1.56 -2.25 -20.61
C TYR A 40 -0.96 -2.10 -19.21
N ALA A 41 0.33 -2.40 -19.03
CA ALA A 41 0.95 -2.46 -17.71
C ALA A 41 0.86 -1.12 -16.99
N TRP A 42 1.13 -0.02 -17.70
CA TRP A 42 1.04 1.32 -17.13
C TRP A 42 -0.40 1.69 -16.73
N GLY A 43 -1.36 1.52 -17.64
CA GLY A 43 -2.76 1.88 -17.39
C GLY A 43 -3.39 1.07 -16.25
N SER A 44 -3.18 -0.26 -16.27
CA SER A 44 -3.68 -1.14 -15.21
C SER A 44 -3.02 -0.84 -13.86
N THR A 45 -1.72 -0.54 -13.81
CA THR A 45 -1.01 -0.20 -12.55
C THR A 45 -1.49 1.13 -11.97
N VAL A 46 -1.75 2.14 -12.81
CA VAL A 46 -2.30 3.43 -12.34
C VAL A 46 -3.70 3.25 -11.76
N ILE A 47 -4.58 2.52 -12.45
CA ILE A 47 -5.94 2.25 -11.97
C ILE A 47 -5.89 1.47 -10.66
N PHE A 48 -5.03 0.44 -10.59
CA PHE A 48 -4.84 -0.36 -9.39
C PHE A 48 -4.30 0.47 -8.22
N ALA A 49 -3.32 1.36 -8.47
CA ALA A 49 -2.78 2.26 -7.46
C ALA A 49 -3.84 3.21 -6.90
N ILE A 50 -4.68 3.79 -7.76
CA ILE A 50 -5.79 4.65 -7.32
C ILE A 50 -6.79 3.86 -6.47
N ALA A 51 -7.16 2.65 -6.91
CA ALA A 51 -8.08 1.79 -6.16
C ALA A 51 -7.53 1.41 -4.78
N VAL A 52 -6.25 1.00 -4.72
CA VAL A 52 -5.57 0.62 -3.48
C VAL A 52 -5.44 1.83 -2.53
N LEU A 53 -5.09 3.01 -3.04
CA LEU A 53 -5.04 4.22 -2.24
C LEU A 53 -6.43 4.61 -1.72
N ALA A 54 -7.46 4.58 -2.57
CA ALA A 54 -8.83 4.88 -2.17
C ALA A 54 -9.33 3.94 -1.07
N VAL A 55 -9.09 2.64 -1.19
CA VAL A 55 -9.41 1.64 -0.16
C VAL A 55 -8.62 1.88 1.13
N THR A 56 -7.33 2.21 1.01
CA THR A 56 -6.48 2.49 2.17
C THR A 56 -6.95 3.73 2.92
N PHE A 57 -7.23 4.83 2.22
CA PHE A 57 -7.73 6.06 2.84
C PHE A 57 -9.14 5.92 3.40
N TRP A 58 -9.98 5.03 2.84
CA TRP A 58 -11.27 4.70 3.43
C TRP A 58 -11.10 3.92 4.74
N LEU A 59 -10.17 2.97 4.80
CA LEU A 59 -9.97 2.08 5.96
C LEU A 59 -9.25 2.72 7.16
N VAL A 60 -8.65 3.91 6.99
CA VAL A 60 -7.97 4.69 8.05
C VAL A 60 -8.96 5.55 8.81
#